data_AF-M1ZEK7-F1
#
_entry.id   AF-M1ZEK7-F1
#
_cell.length_a   1.000
_cell.length_b   1.000
_cell.length_c   1.000
_cell.angle_alpha   90.00
_cell.angle_beta   90.00
_cell.angle_gamma   90.00
#
_symmetry.space_group_name_H-M   'P 1'
#
loop_
_entity.id
_entity.type
_entity.pdbx_description
1 polymer ?
#
loop_
_entity_poly.entity_id
_entity_poly.type
_entity_poly.pdbx_seq_one_letter_code
_entity_poly.pdbx_strand_id
1 'polypeptide(L)'
;MYNGLVFILMLTIFINRKKDTVNLWENKFTKMDLDIPYTIEKIQIMKKIGPYFPEEILPSVNKALMITEKLIKFYEAMEFIQISGVNYIQNTIPVENNQERLSYIANTIKREFSKEEINRMGTAIETILTMDKFNKLFQILNSILTNPDHLSDPASIINFMEPLMEGKGEKEKKQLRDMTKMLEIMKTLDSPKKTEEKEGDV
;
A
#
# COMPACT_ATOMS: atom_id res chain seq x y z
N MET A 1 -2.49 37.60 -25.99
CA MET A 1 -3.63 36.70 -25.73
C MET A 1 -4.11 35.90 -26.96
N TYR A 2 -3.93 36.36 -28.20
CA TYR A 2 -4.41 35.65 -29.39
C TYR A 2 -3.63 34.36 -29.75
N ASN A 3 -2.36 34.26 -29.38
CA ASN A 3 -1.53 33.07 -29.71
C ASN A 3 -1.99 31.79 -29.00
N GLY A 4 -2.58 31.90 -27.81
CA GLY A 4 -3.13 30.73 -27.08
C GLY A 4 -4.38 30.16 -27.75
N LEU A 5 -5.24 31.02 -28.28
CA LEU A 5 -6.43 30.62 -29.03
C LEU A 5 -6.09 29.98 -30.38
N VAL A 6 -5.06 30.49 -31.07
CA VAL A 6 -4.55 29.88 -32.31
C VAL A 6 -3.98 28.49 -32.02
N PHE A 7 -3.29 28.28 -30.90
CA PHE A 7 -2.77 26.98 -30.50
C PHE A 7 -3.89 25.96 -30.19
N ILE A 8 -4.95 26.40 -29.51
CA ILE A 8 -6.13 25.59 -29.22
C ILE A 8 -6.89 25.24 -30.52
N LEU A 9 -7.00 26.18 -31.46
CA LEU A 9 -7.62 25.94 -32.76
C LEU A 9 -6.77 24.99 -33.63
N MET A 10 -5.44 25.08 -33.56
CA MET A 10 -4.52 24.14 -34.19
C MET A 10 -4.67 22.73 -33.62
N LEU A 11 -4.81 22.61 -32.28
CA LEU A 11 -5.03 21.34 -31.60
C LEU A 11 -6.37 20.70 -32.00
N THR A 12 -7.45 21.46 -32.10
CA THR A 12 -8.77 20.92 -32.50
C THR A 12 -8.79 20.47 -33.97
N ILE A 13 -8.09 21.17 -34.86
CA ILE A 13 -7.92 20.73 -36.26
C ILE A 13 -7.06 19.45 -36.35
N PHE A 14 -6.04 19.30 -35.50
CA PHE A 14 -5.21 18.09 -35.45
C PHE A 14 -5.97 16.88 -34.88
N ILE A 15 -6.86 17.10 -33.91
CA ILE A 15 -7.68 16.04 -33.31
C ILE A 15 -8.69 15.49 -34.33
N ASN A 16 -9.30 16.35 -35.16
CA ASN A 16 -10.28 15.92 -36.16
C ASN A 16 -9.71 15.23 -37.41
N ARG A 17 -8.39 15.26 -37.63
CA ARG A 17 -7.74 14.56 -38.76
C ARG A 17 -7.21 13.16 -38.41
N LYS A 18 -7.42 12.71 -37.17
CA LYS A 18 -6.86 11.45 -36.63
C LYS A 18 -7.88 10.30 -36.71
N LYS A 19 -7.98 9.65 -37.86
CA LYS A 19 -8.35 8.22 -37.87
C LYS A 19 -7.34 7.36 -38.62
N ASP A 20 -6.75 7.85 -39.70
CA ASP A 20 -5.88 6.99 -40.53
C ASP A 20 -4.37 7.16 -40.28
N THR A 21 -3.91 8.32 -39.79
CA THR A 21 -2.46 8.57 -39.58
C THR A 21 -1.94 8.15 -38.20
N VAL A 22 -2.81 8.02 -37.18
CA VAL A 22 -2.42 7.59 -35.82
C VAL A 22 -2.09 6.11 -35.77
N ASN A 23 -2.90 5.29 -36.45
CA ASN A 23 -2.75 3.83 -36.48
C ASN A 23 -1.45 3.35 -37.12
N LEU A 24 -0.81 4.17 -37.98
CA LEU A 24 0.50 3.87 -38.59
C LEU A 24 1.68 4.14 -37.64
N TRP A 25 1.55 5.11 -36.72
CA TRP A 25 2.58 5.43 -35.72
C TRP A 25 2.48 4.52 -34.49
N GLU A 26 1.27 4.18 -34.05
CA GLU A 26 1.07 3.29 -32.90
C GLU A 26 1.70 1.90 -33.08
N ASN A 27 1.70 1.35 -34.30
CA ASN A 27 2.20 0.00 -34.56
C ASN A 27 3.72 -0.11 -34.78
N LYS A 28 4.42 1.00 -35.03
CA LYS A 28 5.89 1.00 -35.27
C LYS A 28 6.69 1.38 -34.04
N PHE A 29 6.19 2.28 -33.18
CA PHE A 29 6.92 2.70 -31.98
C PHE A 29 6.76 1.74 -30.80
N THR A 30 5.68 0.96 -30.75
CA THR A 30 5.42 -0.06 -29.72
C THR A 30 6.35 -1.29 -29.78
N LYS A 31 7.18 -1.41 -30.82
CA LYS A 31 8.12 -2.54 -31.00
C LYS A 31 9.59 -2.16 -30.83
N MET A 32 9.88 -0.92 -30.46
CA MET A 32 11.25 -0.51 -30.18
C MET A 32 11.57 -0.87 -28.74
N ASP A 33 12.07 -2.08 -28.52
CA ASP A 33 12.56 -2.50 -27.19
C ASP A 33 13.89 -1.77 -26.92
N LEU A 34 13.80 -0.59 -26.31
CA LEU A 34 14.94 0.25 -26.00
C LEU A 34 15.39 -0.03 -24.56
N ASP A 35 16.59 -0.59 -24.41
CA ASP A 35 17.24 -0.73 -23.11
C ASP A 35 17.70 0.65 -22.62
N ILE A 36 16.84 1.29 -21.81
CA ILE A 36 17.07 2.62 -21.25
C ILE A 36 18.32 2.65 -20.35
N PRO A 37 18.50 1.73 -19.37
CA PRO A 37 19.72 1.68 -18.56
C PRO A 37 21.01 1.61 -19.38
N TYR A 38 21.07 0.70 -20.35
CA TYR A 38 22.23 0.52 -21.22
C TYR A 38 22.51 1.78 -22.06
N THR A 39 21.47 2.39 -22.62
CA THR A 39 21.62 3.58 -23.48
C THR A 39 22.13 4.79 -22.68
N ILE A 40 21.65 4.97 -21.45
CA ILE A 40 22.14 6.02 -20.53
C ILE A 40 23.63 5.80 -20.23
N GLU A 41 24.05 4.57 -19.98
CA GLU A 41 25.45 4.24 -19.73
C GLU A 41 26.34 4.63 -20.93
N LYS A 42 25.91 4.29 -22.17
CA LYS A 42 26.64 4.67 -23.38
C LYS A 42 26.72 6.18 -23.58
N ILE A 43 25.66 6.93 -23.28
CA ILE A 43 25.69 8.40 -23.31
C ILE A 43 26.71 8.94 -22.31
N GLN A 44 26.78 8.40 -21.10
CA GLN A 44 27.75 8.82 -20.10
C GLN A 44 29.19 8.54 -20.53
N ILE A 45 29.46 7.36 -21.09
CA ILE A 45 30.77 7.01 -21.65
C ILE A 45 31.11 7.97 -22.79
N MET A 46 30.17 8.23 -23.70
CA MET A 46 30.36 9.13 -24.83
C MET A 46 30.68 10.56 -24.38
N LYS A 47 30.02 11.06 -23.33
CA LYS A 47 30.32 12.37 -22.74
C LYS A 47 31.71 12.42 -22.09
N LYS A 48 32.21 11.31 -21.55
CA LYS A 48 33.56 11.21 -20.96
C LYS A 48 34.66 11.17 -22.02
N ILE A 49 34.43 10.48 -23.14
CA ILE A 49 35.41 10.39 -24.23
C ILE A 49 35.30 11.55 -25.22
N GLY A 50 34.15 12.24 -25.25
CA GLY A 50 33.85 13.34 -26.16
C GLY A 50 34.92 14.44 -26.20
N PRO A 51 35.51 14.89 -25.08
CA PRO A 51 36.58 15.89 -25.09
C PRO A 51 37.85 15.49 -25.86
N TYR A 52 38.05 14.20 -26.17
CA TYR A 52 39.20 13.72 -26.94
C TYR A 52 38.91 13.63 -28.45
N PHE A 53 37.72 14.02 -28.88
CA PHE A 53 37.35 13.99 -30.28
C PHE A 53 37.86 15.23 -31.03
N PRO A 54 38.10 15.14 -32.35
CA PRO A 54 38.41 16.30 -33.18
C PRO A 54 37.35 17.41 -33.05
N GLU A 55 37.77 18.67 -33.01
CA GLU A 55 36.88 19.82 -32.79
C GLU A 55 35.78 19.91 -33.85
N GLU A 56 36.06 19.48 -35.08
CA GLU A 56 35.14 19.54 -36.21
C GLU A 56 33.90 18.63 -36.00
N ILE A 57 34.04 17.54 -35.23
CA ILE A 57 32.96 16.59 -35.01
C ILE A 57 32.19 16.83 -33.71
N LEU A 58 32.73 17.64 -32.78
CA LEU A 58 32.09 17.95 -31.50
C LEU A 58 30.65 18.50 -31.64
N PRO A 59 30.35 19.44 -32.56
CA PRO A 59 28.98 19.95 -32.72
C PRO A 59 27.99 18.85 -33.10
N SER A 60 28.40 17.95 -33.99
CA SER A 60 27.59 16.83 -34.46
C SER A 60 27.35 15.81 -33.36
N VAL A 61 28.39 15.48 -32.59
CA VAL A 61 28.30 14.54 -31.46
C VAL A 61 27.41 15.11 -30.35
N ASN A 62 27.59 16.37 -29.99
CA ASN A 62 26.75 17.03 -28.97
C ASN A 62 25.28 17.08 -29.40
N LYS A 63 25.02 17.36 -30.68
CA LYS A 63 23.66 17.34 -31.23
C LYS A 63 23.06 15.94 -31.19
N ALA A 64 23.83 14.91 -31.56
CA ALA A 64 23.39 13.52 -31.49
C ALA A 64 23.07 13.11 -30.05
N LEU A 65 23.96 13.43 -29.09
CA LEU A 65 23.72 13.19 -27.65
C LEU A 65 22.44 13.87 -27.17
N MET A 66 22.25 15.14 -27.49
CA MET A 66 21.04 15.88 -27.12
C MET A 66 19.78 15.23 -27.71
N ILE A 67 19.82 14.78 -28.96
CA ILE A 67 18.68 14.10 -29.60
C ILE A 67 18.39 12.77 -28.90
N THR A 68 19.42 11.96 -28.64
CA THR A 68 19.26 10.66 -27.96
C THR A 68 18.70 10.83 -26.55
N GLU A 69 19.16 11.82 -25.78
CA GLU A 69 18.60 12.11 -24.45
C GLU A 69 17.11 12.50 -24.51
N LYS A 70 16.72 13.29 -25.51
CA LYS A 70 15.31 13.65 -25.73
C LYS A 70 14.47 12.45 -26.16
N LEU A 71 15.01 11.55 -26.97
CA LEU A 71 14.33 10.32 -27.39
C LEU A 71 14.11 9.37 -26.20
N ILE A 72 15.10 9.21 -25.32
CA ILE A 72 14.96 8.44 -24.08
C ILE A 72 13.79 8.98 -23.24
N LYS A 73 13.76 10.29 -22.99
CA LYS A 73 12.69 10.93 -22.21
C LYS A 73 11.32 10.79 -22.87
N PHE A 74 11.28 10.87 -24.19
CA PHE A 74 10.06 10.64 -24.96
C PHE A 74 9.60 9.18 -24.84
N TYR A 75 10.51 8.21 -24.89
CA TYR A 75 10.20 6.80 -24.73
C TYR A 75 9.64 6.51 -23.33
N GLU A 76 10.30 6.98 -22.26
CA GLU A 76 9.79 6.86 -20.89
C GLU A 76 8.38 7.47 -20.74
N ALA A 77 8.14 8.63 -21.37
CA ALA A 77 6.83 9.27 -21.36
C ALA A 77 5.78 8.47 -22.13
N MET A 78 6.15 7.89 -23.28
CA MET A 78 5.27 7.03 -24.06
C MET A 78 4.97 5.72 -23.34
N GLU A 79 5.95 5.11 -22.69
CA GLU A 79 5.77 3.94 -21.83
C GLU A 79 4.77 4.26 -20.71
N PHE A 80 4.95 5.39 -20.01
CA PHE A 80 4.00 5.86 -19.00
C PHE A 80 2.57 6.04 -19.55
N ILE A 81 2.41 6.58 -20.77
CA ILE A 81 1.11 6.76 -21.42
C ILE A 81 0.50 5.42 -21.90
N GLN A 82 1.34 4.51 -22.41
CA GLN A 82 0.94 3.19 -22.92
C GLN A 82 0.59 2.20 -21.82
N ILE A 83 1.01 2.45 -20.58
CA ILE A 83 0.40 1.85 -19.39
C ILE A 83 -1.02 2.45 -19.24
N SER A 84 -1.88 2.28 -20.24
CA SER A 84 -3.27 2.74 -20.29
C SER A 84 -4.20 1.84 -19.44
N GLY A 85 -3.62 1.13 -18.48
CA GLY A 85 -4.30 0.33 -17.47
C GLY A 85 -3.74 0.68 -16.10
N VAL A 86 -3.63 1.97 -15.79
CA VAL A 86 -3.27 2.37 -14.44
C VAL A 86 -4.40 1.92 -13.52
N ASN A 87 -4.06 1.07 -12.55
CA ASN A 87 -4.95 0.62 -11.47
C ASN A 87 -5.25 1.77 -10.50
N TYR A 88 -5.71 2.91 -11.03
CA TYR A 88 -6.23 3.99 -10.22
C TYR A 88 -7.48 3.50 -9.50
N ILE A 89 -7.76 4.12 -8.36
CA ILE A 89 -8.96 3.83 -7.58
C ILE A 89 -10.18 4.22 -8.42
N GLN A 90 -10.84 3.23 -9.01
CA GLN A 90 -12.01 3.45 -9.85
C GLN A 90 -13.29 3.61 -9.03
N ASN A 91 -13.33 2.93 -7.88
CA ASN A 91 -14.49 2.92 -6.99
C ASN A 91 -14.03 2.98 -5.54
N THR A 92 -14.86 3.61 -4.70
CA THR A 92 -14.69 3.53 -3.24
C THR A 92 -15.40 2.29 -2.72
N ILE A 93 -14.81 1.64 -1.73
CA ILE A 93 -15.48 0.59 -0.97
C ILE A 93 -16.36 1.29 0.07
N PRO A 94 -17.69 1.06 0.08
CA PRO A 94 -18.55 1.60 1.12
C PRO A 94 -18.17 0.96 2.46
N VAL A 95 -18.08 1.80 3.48
CA VAL A 95 -17.79 1.42 4.87
C VAL A 95 -18.70 2.22 5.76
N GLU A 96 -19.16 1.59 6.84
CA GLU A 96 -20.20 2.11 7.73
C GLU A 96 -19.71 3.33 8.51
N ASN A 97 -18.46 3.32 8.96
CA ASN A 97 -17.90 4.41 9.76
C ASN A 97 -16.37 4.55 9.62
N ASN A 98 -15.81 5.61 10.22
CA ASN A 98 -14.38 5.92 10.15
C ASN A 98 -13.49 4.92 10.90
N GLN A 99 -14.01 4.25 11.94
CA GLN A 99 -13.24 3.22 12.64
C GLN A 99 -13.06 1.99 11.75
N GLU A 100 -14.14 1.54 11.13
CA GLU A 100 -14.12 0.43 10.18
C GLU A 100 -13.20 0.74 9.00
N ARG A 101 -13.29 1.95 8.44
CA ARG A 101 -12.39 2.43 7.38
C ARG A 101 -10.92 2.36 7.80
N LEU A 102 -10.58 2.81 9.01
CA LEU A 102 -9.21 2.75 9.52
C LEU A 102 -8.73 1.30 9.65
N SER A 103 -9.58 0.41 10.17
CA SER A 103 -9.24 -1.00 10.31
C SER A 103 -9.01 -1.67 8.96
N TYR A 104 -9.79 -1.37 7.93
CA TYR A 104 -9.52 -1.88 6.57
C TYR A 104 -8.17 -1.38 6.03
N ILE A 105 -7.84 -0.11 6.23
CA ILE A 105 -6.56 0.46 5.80
C ILE A 105 -5.40 -0.23 6.54
N ALA A 106 -5.47 -0.32 7.86
CA ALA A 106 -4.43 -0.94 8.68
C ALA A 106 -4.24 -2.43 8.35
N ASN A 107 -5.34 -3.18 8.17
CA ASN A 107 -5.28 -4.59 7.81
C ASN A 107 -4.71 -4.81 6.41
N THR A 108 -5.04 -3.93 5.46
CA THR A 108 -4.46 -3.99 4.10
C THR A 108 -2.96 -3.75 4.17
N ILE A 109 -2.50 -2.73 4.90
CA ILE A 109 -1.07 -2.45 5.08
C ILE A 109 -0.34 -3.68 5.67
N LYS A 110 -0.88 -4.27 6.74
CA LYS A 110 -0.28 -5.46 7.38
C LYS A 110 -0.23 -6.69 6.48
N ARG A 111 -1.18 -6.80 5.53
CA ARG A 111 -1.27 -7.94 4.61
C ARG A 111 -0.33 -7.81 3.43
N GLU A 112 -0.22 -6.61 2.85
CA GLU A 112 0.54 -6.38 1.63
C GLU A 112 2.03 -6.12 1.88
N PHE A 113 2.41 -5.70 3.10
CA PHE A 113 3.80 -5.29 3.40
C PHE A 113 4.42 -6.07 4.55
N SER A 114 5.72 -6.34 4.44
CA SER A 114 6.52 -6.91 5.53
C SER A 114 6.70 -5.90 6.67
N LYS A 115 7.06 -6.39 7.87
CA LYS A 115 7.37 -5.52 9.01
C LYS A 115 8.53 -4.58 8.72
N GLU A 116 9.55 -5.07 8.03
CA GLU A 116 10.74 -4.30 7.65
C GLU A 116 10.37 -3.21 6.64
N GLU A 117 9.43 -3.46 5.74
CA GLU A 117 8.91 -2.46 4.79
C GLU A 117 8.09 -1.41 5.50
N ILE A 118 7.17 -1.81 6.38
CA ILE A 118 6.36 -0.90 7.21
C ILE A 118 7.25 0.05 8.00
N ASN A 119 8.31 -0.46 8.64
CA ASN A 119 9.25 0.36 9.41
C ASN A 119 10.01 1.38 8.53
N ARG A 120 10.23 1.06 7.24
CA ARG A 120 10.88 1.99 6.29
C ARG A 120 9.92 3.05 5.75
N MET A 121 8.61 2.77 5.73
CA MET A 121 7.60 3.73 5.28
C MET A 121 7.39 4.90 6.26
N GLY A 122 7.91 4.78 7.48
CA GLY A 122 8.01 5.87 8.44
C GLY A 122 6.76 6.09 9.29
N THR A 123 6.80 7.18 10.04
CA THR A 123 5.92 7.44 11.19
C THR A 123 4.43 7.53 10.85
N ALA A 124 4.07 7.92 9.62
CA ALA A 124 2.67 8.01 9.19
C ALA A 124 1.97 6.64 9.20
N ILE A 125 2.63 5.60 8.68
CA ILE A 125 2.10 4.25 8.67
C ILE A 125 2.05 3.68 10.09
N GLU A 126 3.10 3.89 10.87
CA GLU A 126 3.12 3.47 12.28
C GLU A 126 1.98 4.09 13.09
N THR A 127 1.67 5.36 12.84
CA THR A 127 0.55 6.07 13.49
C THR A 127 -0.78 5.43 13.12
N ILE A 128 -1.01 5.13 11.85
CA ILE A 128 -2.23 4.45 11.37
C ILE A 128 -2.40 3.09 12.06
N LEU A 129 -1.34 2.29 12.11
CA LEU A 129 -1.37 0.97 12.74
C LEU A 129 -1.59 1.06 14.26
N THR A 130 -1.02 2.08 14.90
CA THR A 130 -1.21 2.35 16.33
C THR A 130 -2.63 2.80 16.64
N MET A 131 -3.21 3.67 15.83
CA MET A 131 -4.59 4.12 15.97
C MET A 131 -5.58 2.96 15.78
N ASP A 132 -5.37 2.08 14.80
CA ASP A 132 -6.19 0.86 14.65
C ASP A 132 -6.11 -0.04 15.89
N LYS A 133 -4.89 -0.26 16.41
CA LYS A 133 -4.70 -1.03 17.64
C LYS A 133 -5.43 -0.39 18.83
N PHE A 134 -5.33 0.93 19.00
CA PHE A 134 -6.03 1.64 20.05
C PHE A 134 -7.55 1.56 19.90
N ASN A 135 -8.08 1.73 18.69
CA ASN A 135 -9.51 1.59 18.41
C ASN A 135 -10.03 0.19 18.76
N LYS A 136 -9.30 -0.86 18.35
CA LYS A 136 -9.62 -2.24 18.71
C LYS A 136 -9.68 -2.41 20.23
N LEU A 137 -8.69 -1.88 20.95
CA LEU A 137 -8.69 -1.91 22.43
C LEU A 137 -9.85 -1.14 23.05
N PHE A 138 -10.22 0.00 22.48
CA PHE A 138 -11.34 0.78 22.99
C PHE A 138 -12.69 0.09 22.76
N GLN A 139 -12.89 -0.55 21.60
CA GLN A 139 -14.09 -1.36 21.33
C GLN A 139 -14.21 -2.54 22.30
N ILE A 140 -13.09 -3.20 22.54
CA ILE A 140 -12.87 -4.22 23.55
C ILE A 140 -13.30 -3.70 24.94
N LEU A 141 -12.81 -2.55 25.38
CA LEU A 141 -13.19 -1.95 26.67
C LEU A 141 -14.68 -1.63 26.74
N ASN A 142 -15.25 -1.04 25.68
CA ASN A 142 -16.67 -0.75 25.61
C ASN A 142 -17.52 -2.03 25.66
N SER A 143 -17.09 -3.12 25.01
CA SER A 143 -17.81 -4.39 25.05
C SER A 143 -17.86 -5.00 26.46
N ILE A 144 -16.78 -4.86 27.26
CA ILE A 144 -16.77 -5.29 28.66
C ILE A 144 -17.74 -4.45 29.50
N LEU A 145 -17.69 -3.12 29.32
CA LEU A 145 -18.52 -2.20 30.10
C LEU A 145 -20.02 -2.38 29.80
N THR A 146 -20.35 -2.71 28.55
CA THR A 146 -21.74 -2.89 28.12
C THR A 146 -22.28 -4.30 28.39
N ASN A 147 -21.42 -5.31 28.38
CA ASN A 147 -21.81 -6.72 28.61
C ASN A 147 -20.75 -7.44 29.46
N PRO A 148 -20.78 -7.26 30.80
CA PRO A 148 -19.76 -7.83 31.70
C PRO A 148 -19.70 -9.36 31.67
N ASP A 149 -20.78 -10.02 31.24
CA ASP A 149 -20.86 -11.49 31.12
C ASP A 149 -19.92 -12.06 30.03
N HIS A 150 -19.43 -11.25 29.08
CA HIS A 150 -18.48 -11.70 28.05
C HIS A 150 -17.09 -12.08 28.60
N LEU A 151 -16.75 -11.65 29.81
CA LEU A 151 -15.52 -12.05 30.51
C LEU A 151 -15.67 -13.38 31.26
N SER A 152 -16.87 -13.95 31.28
CA SER A 152 -17.10 -15.21 31.97
C SER A 152 -16.60 -16.41 31.16
N ASP A 153 -16.45 -16.30 29.84
CA ASP A 153 -15.99 -17.39 28.98
C ASP A 153 -14.49 -17.26 28.62
N PRO A 154 -13.64 -18.22 29.00
CA PRO A 154 -12.21 -18.20 28.69
C PRO A 154 -11.88 -18.07 27.20
N ALA A 155 -12.70 -18.64 26.30
CA ALA A 155 -12.48 -18.53 24.86
C ALA A 155 -12.70 -17.10 24.35
N SER A 156 -13.69 -16.40 24.90
CA SER A 156 -13.97 -14.99 24.64
C SER A 156 -12.81 -14.08 25.08
N ILE A 157 -12.14 -14.41 26.20
CA ILE A 157 -10.94 -13.69 26.68
C ILE A 157 -9.76 -13.88 25.71
N ILE A 158 -9.59 -15.07 25.12
CA ILE A 158 -8.49 -15.31 24.16
C ILE A 158 -8.68 -14.47 22.90
N ASN A 159 -9.89 -14.47 22.32
CA ASN A 159 -10.21 -13.68 21.13
C ASN A 159 -10.05 -12.17 21.40
N PHE A 160 -10.29 -11.74 22.63
CA PHE A 160 -10.09 -10.37 23.09
C PHE A 160 -8.60 -9.98 23.20
N MET A 161 -7.74 -10.92 23.59
CA MET A 161 -6.30 -10.68 23.75
C MET A 161 -5.50 -10.85 22.46
N GLU A 162 -6.09 -11.43 21.43
CA GLU A 162 -5.45 -11.70 20.14
C GLU A 162 -4.81 -10.46 19.47
N PRO A 163 -5.44 -9.26 19.46
CA PRO A 163 -4.82 -8.03 18.93
C PRO A 163 -3.60 -7.57 19.74
N LEU A 164 -3.49 -7.97 21.01
CA LEU A 164 -2.33 -7.69 21.87
C LEU A 164 -1.20 -8.70 21.69
N MET A 165 -1.53 -9.90 21.19
CA MET A 165 -0.58 -10.96 20.82
C MET A 165 0.00 -10.76 19.43
N GLU A 166 -0.66 -9.96 18.59
CA GLU A 166 -0.23 -9.64 17.23
C GLU A 166 1.14 -8.92 17.27
N GLY A 167 2.14 -9.52 16.60
CA GLY A 167 3.50 -8.98 16.53
C GLY A 167 4.44 -9.36 17.68
N LYS A 168 3.93 -9.98 18.76
CA LYS A 168 4.73 -10.46 19.91
C LYS A 168 5.44 -11.79 19.65
N GLY A 169 6.55 -12.02 20.35
CA GLY A 169 7.31 -13.27 20.27
C GLY A 169 6.56 -14.48 20.86
N GLU A 170 6.91 -15.69 20.42
CA GLU A 170 6.36 -16.99 20.89
C GLU A 170 6.26 -17.09 22.42
N LYS A 171 7.30 -16.64 23.14
CA LYS A 171 7.36 -16.66 24.60
C LYS A 171 6.28 -15.80 25.26
N GLU A 172 6.05 -14.60 24.73
CA GLU A 172 5.05 -13.65 25.26
C GLU A 172 3.63 -14.11 24.93
N LYS A 173 3.43 -14.70 23.75
CA LYS A 173 2.15 -15.32 23.38
C LYS A 173 1.80 -16.48 24.31
N LYS A 174 2.79 -17.30 24.68
CA LYS A 174 2.61 -18.41 25.62
C LYS A 174 2.22 -17.89 27.02
N GLN A 175 2.89 -16.86 27.51
CA GLN A 175 2.55 -16.23 28.80
C GLN A 175 1.10 -15.72 28.83
N LEU A 176 0.64 -15.09 27.75
CA LEU A 176 -0.75 -14.60 27.66
C LEU A 176 -1.76 -15.76 27.66
N ARG A 177 -1.48 -16.85 26.94
CA ARG A 177 -2.31 -18.07 27.01
C ARG A 177 -2.34 -18.71 28.40
N ASP A 178 -1.20 -18.70 29.09
CA ASP A 178 -1.09 -19.26 30.44
C ASP A 178 -1.87 -18.41 31.46
N MET A 179 -1.91 -17.08 31.30
CA MET A 179 -2.76 -16.19 32.09
C MET A 179 -4.26 -16.49 31.88
N THR A 180 -4.69 -16.76 30.65
CA THR A 180 -6.10 -17.14 30.38
C THR A 180 -6.47 -18.46 31.05
N LYS A 181 -5.57 -19.45 31.02
CA LYS A 181 -5.76 -20.73 31.74
C LYS A 181 -5.84 -20.54 33.26
N MET A 182 -5.05 -19.62 33.83
CA MET A 182 -5.17 -19.29 35.26
C MET A 182 -6.51 -18.66 35.62
N LEU A 183 -7.05 -17.78 34.76
CA LEU A 183 -8.39 -17.20 34.97
C LEU A 183 -9.49 -18.27 34.90
N GLU A 184 -9.38 -19.21 33.98
CA GLU A 184 -10.26 -20.37 33.90
C GLU A 184 -10.21 -21.21 35.19
N ILE A 185 -9.00 -21.52 35.68
CA ILE A 185 -8.80 -22.25 36.94
C ILE A 185 -9.41 -21.48 38.12
N MET A 186 -9.16 -20.17 38.24
CA MET A 186 -9.75 -19.34 39.30
C MET A 186 -11.27 -19.39 39.28
N LYS A 187 -11.90 -19.30 38.10
CA LYS A 187 -13.35 -19.41 37.95
C LYS A 187 -13.89 -20.79 38.39
N THR A 188 -13.17 -21.87 38.06
CA THR A 188 -13.57 -23.22 38.50
C THR A 188 -13.38 -23.44 40.01
N LEU A 189 -12.40 -22.79 40.63
CA LEU A 189 -12.13 -22.88 42.06
C LEU A 189 -13.09 -22.01 42.90
N ASP A 190 -13.59 -20.91 42.34
CA ASP A 190 -14.53 -19.97 42.99
C ASP A 190 -16.01 -20.33 42.77
N SER A 191 -16.28 -21.49 42.14
CA SER A 191 -17.64 -22.01 42.03
C SER A 191 -18.13 -22.46 43.41
N PRO A 192 -19.21 -21.87 43.97
CA PRO A 192 -19.68 -22.25 45.29
C PRO A 192 -20.04 -23.74 45.25
N LYS A 193 -19.50 -24.51 46.21
CA LYS A 193 -19.96 -25.88 46.47
C LYS A 193 -21.48 -25.84 46.49
N LYS A 194 -22.12 -26.54 45.54
CA LYS A 194 -23.54 -26.85 45.61
C LYS A 194 -23.81 -27.40 46.99
N THR A 195 -24.48 -26.61 47.83
CA THR A 195 -25.18 -27.14 48.99
C THR A 195 -26.19 -28.11 48.42
N GLU A 196 -26.03 -29.39 48.72
CA GLU A 196 -27.09 -30.36 48.56
C GLU A 196 -28.20 -29.98 49.54
N GLU A 197 -29.05 -29.03 49.14
CA GLU A 197 -30.37 -28.84 49.73
C GLU A 197 -31.21 -30.07 49.35
N LYS A 198 -31.22 -31.04 50.26
CA LYS A 198 -32.36 -31.95 50.40
C LYS A 198 -33.45 -31.20 51.15
N GLU A 199 -34.32 -30.49 50.43
CA GLU A 199 -35.74 -30.32 50.80
C GLU A 199 -36.54 -31.38 50.04
N GLY A 200 -37.61 -32.01 50.51
CA GLY A 200 -38.32 -32.10 51.79
C GLY A 200 -38.78 -33.56 51.94
N ASP A 201 -39.73 -33.99 52.75
CA ASP A 201 -40.92 -33.32 53.26
C ASP A 201 -41.60 -34.29 54.24
N VAL A 202 -42.31 -33.74 55.23
CA VAL A 202 -43.46 -34.30 55.99
C VAL A 202 -43.25 -35.53 56.87
#